data_AF-A0A1V5ARV7-F1
#
_entry.id   AF-A0A1V5ARV7-F1
#
_cell.length_a   1.000
_cell.length_b   1.000
_cell.length_c   1.000
_cell.angle_alpha   90.00
_cell.angle_beta   90.00
_cell.angle_gamma   90.00
#
_symmetry.space_group_name_H-M   'P 1'
#
loop_
_entity.id
_entity.type
_entity.pdbx_description
1 polymer ?
#
loop_
_entity_poly.entity_id
_entity_poly.type
_entity_poly.pdbx_seq_one_letter_code
_entity_poly.pdbx_strand_id
1 'polypeptide(L)'
;MTVSPLENPAIIKDEIIIAKGNRTQKNWSKVQWRHIVLKGNNTEIGLALGQIVQRDYGVKSLPRYADPIYGKARGGYKEKNCPPISERMAGIAKAYGSSEDNDIFDTTTLHYDAGSLACSMIYFPAETVISGNALVSRNT
;
A
#
# COMPACT_ATOMS: atom_id res chain seq x y z
N MET A 1 22.21 20.65 -2.80
CA MET A 1 21.81 20.41 -1.40
C MET A 1 20.48 19.66 -1.43
N THR A 2 20.51 18.34 -1.32
CA THR A 2 19.30 17.51 -1.26
C THR A 2 18.87 17.44 0.19
N VAL A 3 17.79 18.14 0.52
CA VAL A 3 17.12 18.02 1.81
C VAL A 3 16.69 16.56 1.94
N SER A 4 17.26 15.82 2.90
CA SER A 4 16.76 14.49 3.24
C SER A 4 15.32 14.67 3.71
N PRO A 5 14.31 14.10 3.03
CA PRO A 5 12.93 14.26 3.46
C PRO A 5 12.82 13.56 4.80
N LEU A 6 12.49 14.32 5.85
CA LEU A 6 12.23 13.89 7.23
C LEU A 6 11.92 12.39 7.29
N GLU A 7 12.92 11.58 7.65
CA GLU A 7 12.74 10.13 7.74
C GLU A 7 11.69 9.89 8.81
N ASN A 8 10.50 9.49 8.37
CA ASN A 8 9.44 9.10 9.28
C ASN A 8 10.01 7.98 10.18
N PRO A 9 10.00 8.16 11.52
CA PRO A 9 10.64 7.22 12.43
C PRO A 9 10.03 5.81 12.36
N ALA A 10 8.84 5.67 11.78
CA ALA A 10 8.25 4.37 11.55
C ALA A 10 8.92 3.58 10.42
N ILE A 11 9.71 4.21 9.54
CA ILE A 11 10.45 3.52 8.48
C ILE A 11 11.78 3.03 9.08
N ILE A 12 11.84 1.76 9.46
CA ILE A 12 13.05 1.12 10.00
C ILE A 12 13.99 0.70 8.87
N LYS A 13 13.41 0.33 7.72
CA LYS A 13 14.14 -0.16 6.56
C LYS A 13 13.38 0.12 5.29
N ASP A 14 14.10 0.54 4.26
CA ASP A 14 13.58 0.68 2.90
C ASP A 14 14.73 0.54 1.90
N GLU A 15 14.92 -0.68 1.39
CA GLU A 15 16.02 -0.99 0.47
C GLU A 15 15.49 -1.62 -0.82
N ILE A 16 16.18 -1.33 -1.93
CA ILE A 16 15.97 -2.03 -3.20
C ILE A 16 16.77 -3.33 -3.16
N ILE A 17 16.09 -4.47 -3.19
CA ILE A 17 16.73 -5.80 -3.18
C ILE A 17 16.95 -6.33 -4.61
N ILE A 18 16.07 -5.96 -5.56
CA ILE A 18 16.24 -6.26 -6.98
C ILE A 18 15.84 -5.02 -7.76
N ALA A 19 16.81 -4.38 -8.40
CA ALA A 19 16.57 -3.23 -9.25
C ALA A 19 15.82 -3.63 -10.53
N LYS A 20 15.01 -2.70 -11.06
CA LYS A 20 14.43 -2.85 -12.39
C LYS A 20 15.58 -2.91 -13.40
N GLY A 21 15.56 -3.94 -14.26
CA GLY A 21 16.66 -4.22 -15.20
C GLY A 21 16.18 -4.38 -16.63
N ASN A 22 17.14 -4.49 -17.55
CA ASN A 22 16.87 -4.76 -18.97
C ASN A 22 17.02 -6.24 -19.30
N ARG A 23 16.32 -6.74 -20.33
CA ARG A 23 16.29 -8.18 -20.68
C ARG A 23 17.66 -8.79 -20.96
N THR A 24 18.66 -7.97 -21.23
CA THR A 24 20.05 -8.39 -21.49
C THR A 24 20.86 -8.67 -20.22
N GLN A 25 20.37 -8.31 -19.03
CA GLN A 25 21.00 -8.60 -17.75
C GLN A 25 20.62 -10.00 -17.23
N LYS A 26 21.60 -10.72 -16.65
CA LYS A 26 21.43 -12.10 -16.14
C LYS A 26 20.34 -12.27 -15.07
N ASN A 27 20.09 -11.24 -14.26
CA ASN A 27 19.07 -11.23 -13.19
C ASN A 27 18.08 -10.08 -13.37
N TRP A 28 17.68 -9.79 -14.61
CA TRP A 28 16.78 -8.67 -14.86
C TRP A 28 15.39 -8.92 -14.27
N SER A 29 14.79 -7.86 -13.76
CA SER A 29 13.39 -7.87 -13.34
C SER A 29 12.64 -6.75 -14.06
N LYS A 30 11.43 -7.08 -14.56
CA LYS A 30 10.53 -6.09 -15.16
C LYS A 30 10.04 -5.06 -14.12
N VAL A 31 10.04 -5.46 -12.84
CA VAL A 31 9.62 -4.68 -11.69
C VAL A 31 10.78 -4.48 -10.71
N GLN A 32 10.73 -3.43 -9.90
CA GLN A 32 11.68 -3.24 -8.80
C GLN A 32 11.15 -3.93 -7.55
N TRP A 33 11.99 -4.70 -6.86
CA TRP A 33 11.65 -5.31 -5.58
C TRP A 33 12.27 -4.50 -4.46
N ARG A 34 11.46 -4.14 -3.46
CA ARG A 34 11.89 -3.42 -2.26
C ARG A 34 11.59 -4.25 -1.02
N HIS A 35 12.46 -4.16 -0.03
CA HIS A 35 12.22 -4.68 1.32
C HIS A 35 12.02 -3.49 2.25
N ILE A 36 10.77 -3.33 2.70
CA ILE A 36 10.34 -2.23 3.56
C ILE A 36 9.92 -2.80 4.91
N VAL A 37 10.47 -2.26 6.01
CA VAL A 37 10.09 -2.61 7.38
C VAL A 37 9.57 -1.37 8.06
N LEU A 38 8.30 -1.45 8.50
CA LEU A 38 7.65 -0.37 9.24
C LEU A 38 7.41 -0.80 10.70
N LYS A 39 7.66 0.10 11.65
CA LYS A 39 7.43 -0.14 13.08
C LYS A 39 6.99 1.14 13.77
N GLY A 40 5.84 1.12 14.41
CA GLY A 40 5.26 2.26 15.12
C GLY A 40 3.79 1.96 15.43
N ASN A 41 3.04 2.97 15.85
CA ASN A 41 1.59 2.88 15.88
C ASN A 41 1.00 2.96 14.46
N ASN A 42 -0.29 2.64 14.31
CA ASN A 42 -0.92 2.61 12.99
C ASN A 42 -0.92 3.98 12.29
N THR A 43 -1.07 5.08 13.03
CA THR A 43 -1.01 6.44 12.48
C THR A 43 0.37 6.74 11.90
N GLU A 44 1.45 6.41 12.60
CA GLU A 44 2.82 6.58 12.12
C GLU A 44 3.10 5.71 10.89
N ILE A 45 2.65 4.45 10.92
CA ILE A 45 2.74 3.51 9.78
C ILE A 45 1.94 4.05 8.59
N GLY A 46 0.74 4.58 8.80
CA GLY A 46 -0.08 5.17 7.75
C GLY A 46 0.59 6.37 7.08
N LEU A 47 1.17 7.26 7.88
CA LEU A 47 1.95 8.40 7.39
C LEU A 47 3.15 7.92 6.56
N ALA A 48 3.86 6.89 7.04
CA ALA A 48 5.00 6.32 6.33
C ALA A 48 4.59 5.74 4.98
N LEU A 49 3.51 4.96 4.95
CA LEU A 49 2.97 4.39 3.71
C LEU A 49 2.57 5.48 2.71
N GLY A 50 1.86 6.53 3.15
CA GLY A 50 1.49 7.64 2.28
C GLY A 50 2.71 8.35 1.67
N GLN A 51 3.74 8.62 2.49
CA GLN A 51 4.99 9.24 2.03
C GLN A 51 5.77 8.36 1.05
N ILE A 52 5.86 7.04 1.31
CA ILE A 52 6.50 6.08 0.39
C ILE A 52 5.80 6.10 -0.97
N VAL A 53 4.46 6.04 -0.98
CA VAL A 53 3.69 6.01 -2.22
C VAL A 53 3.79 7.33 -3.00
N GLN A 54 3.79 8.48 -2.32
CA GLN A 54 4.05 9.76 -2.98
C GLN A 54 5.46 9.84 -3.58
N ARG A 55 6.48 9.46 -2.80
CA ARG A 55 7.90 9.58 -3.17
C ARG A 55 8.31 8.62 -4.27
N ASP A 56 8.00 7.33 -4.11
CA ASP A 56 8.56 6.27 -4.95
C ASP A 56 7.64 5.84 -6.08
N TYR A 57 6.34 6.10 -5.92
CA TYR A 57 5.29 5.62 -6.81
C TYR A 57 4.50 6.78 -7.45
N GLY A 58 4.82 8.03 -7.10
CA GLY A 58 4.27 9.22 -7.76
C GLY A 58 2.75 9.39 -7.60
N VAL A 59 2.12 8.75 -6.61
CA VAL A 59 0.69 8.93 -6.34
C VAL A 59 0.48 10.27 -5.68
N LYS A 60 0.01 11.24 -6.47
CA LYS A 60 -0.17 12.64 -6.03
C LYS A 60 -1.52 12.91 -5.35
N SER A 61 -2.50 12.04 -5.58
CA SER A 61 -3.85 12.20 -5.04
C SER A 61 -4.45 10.87 -4.65
N LEU A 62 -5.26 10.89 -3.60
CA LEU A 62 -6.08 9.75 -3.20
C LEU A 62 -7.32 9.63 -4.10
N PRO A 63 -7.86 8.42 -4.28
CA PRO A 63 -9.14 8.24 -4.95
C PRO A 63 -10.26 8.95 -4.18
N ARG A 64 -11.23 9.51 -4.90
CA ARG A 64 -12.40 10.12 -4.29
C ARG A 64 -13.49 9.06 -4.08
N TYR A 65 -14.20 9.14 -2.96
CA TYR A 65 -15.46 8.43 -2.86
C TYR A 65 -16.44 8.95 -3.91
N ALA A 66 -17.30 8.07 -4.42
CA ALA A 66 -18.38 8.46 -5.32
C ALA A 66 -19.43 9.33 -4.60
N ASP A 67 -19.60 9.13 -3.30
CA ASP A 67 -20.55 9.85 -2.43
C ASP A 67 -19.90 10.15 -1.07
N PRO A 68 -19.83 11.42 -0.64
CA PRO A 68 -19.37 11.81 0.70
C PRO A 68 -20.16 11.17 1.85
N ILE A 69 -21.46 10.89 1.66
CA ILE A 69 -22.29 10.20 2.67
C ILE A 69 -21.73 8.80 2.91
N TYR A 70 -21.33 8.11 1.84
CA TYR A 70 -20.67 6.81 1.94
C TYR A 70 -19.30 6.92 2.62
N GLY A 71 -18.51 7.94 2.26
CA GLY A 71 -17.21 8.22 2.89
C GLY A 71 -17.34 8.33 4.41
N LYS A 72 -18.29 9.15 4.88
CA LYS A 72 -18.60 9.34 6.30
C LYS A 72 -19.04 8.05 7.00
N ALA A 73 -19.98 7.33 6.39
CA ALA A 73 -20.49 6.08 6.95
C ALA A 73 -19.38 5.02 7.05
N ARG A 74 -18.50 4.95 6.05
CA ARG A 74 -17.34 4.04 6.04
C ARG A 74 -16.31 4.42 7.09
N GLY A 75 -16.02 5.71 7.27
CA GLY A 75 -15.17 6.23 8.33
C GLY A 75 -15.66 5.78 9.71
N GLY A 76 -16.91 6.10 10.06
CA GLY A 76 -17.51 5.69 11.34
C GLY A 76 -17.59 4.17 11.53
N TYR A 77 -17.82 3.41 10.46
CA TYR A 77 -17.76 1.95 10.53
C TYR A 77 -16.35 1.46 10.87
N LYS A 78 -15.30 2.02 10.25
CA LYS A 78 -13.91 1.61 10.51
C LYS A 78 -13.44 2.00 11.90
N GLU A 79 -13.78 3.19 12.36
CA GLU A 79 -13.50 3.63 13.73
C GLU A 79 -14.07 2.64 14.76
N LYS A 80 -15.33 2.24 14.59
CA LYS A 80 -16.02 1.34 15.52
C LYS A 80 -15.57 -0.12 15.41
N ASN A 81 -15.38 -0.63 14.19
CA ASN A 81 -15.23 -2.08 13.94
C ASN A 81 -13.80 -2.50 13.59
N CYS A 82 -12.93 -1.55 13.24
CA CYS A 82 -11.54 -1.82 12.90
C CYS A 82 -10.61 -0.64 13.28
N PRO A 83 -10.47 -0.33 14.58
CA PRO A 83 -9.69 0.83 15.03
C PRO A 83 -8.27 0.91 14.46
N PRO A 84 -7.50 -0.19 14.35
CA PRO A 84 -6.16 -0.15 13.75
C PRO A 84 -6.13 0.35 12.30
N ILE A 85 -7.17 0.03 11.51
CA ILE A 85 -7.30 0.54 10.14
C ILE A 85 -7.69 2.01 10.16
N SER A 86 -8.58 2.43 11.06
CA SER A 86 -8.96 3.84 11.22
C SER A 86 -7.76 4.72 11.56
N GLU A 87 -6.92 4.31 12.50
CA GLU A 87 -5.67 5.00 12.84
C GLU A 87 -4.72 5.07 11.64
N ARG A 88 -4.58 3.98 10.89
CA ARG A 88 -3.73 3.93 9.69
C ARG A 88 -4.23 4.87 8.59
N MET A 89 -5.55 4.93 8.40
CA MET A 89 -6.22 5.84 7.47
C MET A 89 -5.93 7.30 7.83
N ALA A 90 -6.00 7.67 9.11
CA ALA A 90 -5.65 9.02 9.58
C ALA A 90 -4.19 9.38 9.27
N GLY A 91 -3.27 8.43 9.48
CA GLY A 91 -1.88 8.58 9.08
C GLY A 91 -1.71 8.84 7.57
N ILE A 92 -2.42 8.08 6.73
CA ILE A 92 -2.43 8.28 5.28
C ILE A 92 -2.99 9.66 4.93
N ALA A 93 -4.12 10.09 5.52
CA ALA A 93 -4.71 11.40 5.29
C ALA A 93 -3.70 12.53 5.56
N LYS A 94 -2.95 12.42 6.67
CA LYS A 94 -1.88 13.36 7.04
C LYS A 94 -0.77 13.45 5.99
N ALA A 95 -0.38 12.33 5.36
CA ALA A 95 0.61 12.34 4.28
C ALA A 95 0.16 13.15 3.05
N TYR A 96 -1.16 13.22 2.81
CA TYR A 96 -1.74 13.99 1.71
C TYR A 96 -2.24 15.38 2.14
N GLY A 97 -1.89 15.83 3.35
CA GLY A 97 -2.31 17.14 3.88
C GLY A 97 -3.83 17.29 4.04
N SER A 98 -4.55 16.16 4.13
CA SER A 98 -5.99 16.14 4.34
C SER A 98 -6.33 16.15 5.84
N SER A 99 -7.50 16.67 6.20
CA SER A 99 -8.03 16.57 7.56
C SER A 99 -8.32 15.11 7.94
N GLU A 100 -8.34 14.82 9.24
CA GLU A 100 -8.70 13.48 9.74
C GLU A 100 -10.17 13.13 9.43
N ASP A 101 -11.06 14.13 9.40
CA ASP A 101 -12.49 14.00 9.03
C ASP A 101 -12.73 14.02 7.50
N ASN A 102 -11.80 13.46 6.73
CA ASN A 102 -11.89 13.50 5.28
C ASN A 102 -12.86 12.44 4.72
N ASP A 103 -14.10 12.86 4.50
CA ASP A 103 -15.14 12.04 3.88
C ASP A 103 -15.11 12.06 2.33
N ILE A 104 -14.15 12.80 1.74
CA ILE A 104 -14.07 13.00 0.28
C ILE A 104 -13.16 11.96 -0.37
N PHE A 105 -12.05 11.61 0.29
CA PHE A 105 -11.03 10.74 -0.26
C PHE A 105 -10.94 9.41 0.48
N ASP A 106 -10.76 8.34 -0.29
CA ASP A 106 -10.57 7.00 0.24
C ASP A 106 -9.10 6.80 0.65
N THR A 107 -8.87 6.82 1.96
CA THR A 107 -7.58 6.55 2.61
C THR A 107 -7.38 5.07 2.96
N THR A 108 -8.35 4.19 2.63
CA THR A 108 -8.21 2.74 2.83
C THR A 108 -7.33 2.08 1.78
N THR A 109 -7.02 2.81 0.70
CA THR A 109 -6.28 2.30 -0.44
C THR A 109 -5.25 3.31 -0.95
N LEU A 110 -4.12 2.79 -1.41
CA LEU A 110 -3.05 3.56 -2.03
C LEU A 110 -2.88 3.03 -3.46
N HIS A 111 -3.83 3.37 -4.33
CA HIS A 111 -3.82 2.88 -5.71
C HIS A 111 -2.59 3.40 -6.44
N TYR A 112 -1.70 2.48 -6.75
CA TYR A 112 -0.61 2.67 -7.70
C TYR A 112 -0.76 1.61 -8.79
N ASP A 113 -0.73 2.05 -10.05
CA ASP A 113 -0.55 1.19 -11.23
C ASP A 113 -1.65 0.13 -11.51
N ALA A 114 -2.80 0.21 -10.84
CA ALA A 114 -3.92 -0.69 -11.13
C ALA A 114 -4.83 -0.11 -12.24
N GLY A 115 -4.83 -0.78 -13.41
CA GLY A 115 -5.86 -0.63 -14.43
C GLY A 115 -7.20 -1.22 -13.97
N SER A 116 -8.02 -1.79 -14.87
CA SER A 116 -9.23 -2.51 -14.41
C SER A 116 -8.84 -3.66 -13.48
N LEU A 117 -9.47 -3.74 -12.31
CA LEU A 117 -9.28 -4.82 -11.36
C LEU A 117 -9.81 -6.13 -11.95
N ALA A 118 -8.96 -6.85 -12.68
CA ALA A 118 -9.25 -8.17 -13.21
C ALA A 118 -8.19 -9.13 -12.68
N CYS A 119 -8.57 -9.97 -11.73
CA CYS A 119 -7.71 -11.02 -11.20
C CYS A 119 -8.28 -12.39 -11.57
N SER A 120 -7.36 -13.31 -11.78
CA SER A 120 -7.55 -14.75 -11.83
C SER A 120 -6.72 -15.34 -10.70
N MET A 121 -7.25 -16.37 -10.06
CA MET A 121 -6.58 -17.10 -8.99
C MET A 121 -6.76 -18.58 -9.25
N ILE A 122 -5.69 -19.34 -9.04
CA ILE A 122 -5.73 -20.80 -9.02
C ILE A 122 -5.22 -21.30 -7.68
N TYR A 123 -5.83 -22.37 -7.19
CA TYR A 123 -5.43 -23.06 -5.98
C TYR A 123 -5.37 -24.57 -6.27
N PHE A 124 -4.26 -25.19 -5.87
CA PHE A 124 -4.08 -26.63 -5.89
C PHE A 124 -3.88 -27.11 -4.45
N PRO A 125 -4.75 -27.99 -3.93
CA PRO A 125 -4.54 -28.57 -2.61
C PRO A 125 -3.34 -29.53 -2.61
N ALA A 126 -2.76 -29.75 -1.43
CA ALA A 126 -1.50 -30.48 -1.27
C ALA A 126 -1.49 -31.87 -1.92
N GLU A 127 -2.61 -32.59 -1.82
CA GLU A 127 -2.83 -33.92 -2.39
C GLU A 127 -2.79 -33.96 -3.93
N THR A 128 -2.90 -32.82 -4.60
CA THR A 128 -2.83 -32.71 -6.06
C THR A 128 -1.47 -32.24 -6.58
N VAL A 129 -0.54 -31.89 -5.69
CA VAL A 129 0.77 -31.31 -6.04
C VAL A 129 1.90 -32.30 -5.71
N ILE A 130 2.82 -32.52 -6.65
CA ILE A 130 3.95 -33.47 -6.50
C ILE A 130 4.80 -33.18 -5.24
N SER A 131 4.97 -31.91 -4.89
CA SER A 131 5.72 -31.51 -3.69
C SER A 131 5.00 -31.83 -2.36
N GLY A 132 3.73 -32.24 -2.40
CA GLY A 132 2.88 -32.44 -1.22
C GLY A 132 2.52 -31.14 -0.49
N ASN A 133 2.76 -29.98 -1.09
CA ASN A 133 2.44 -28.67 -0.51
C ASN A 133 1.39 -27.96 -1.37
N ALA A 134 0.41 -27.32 -0.71
CA ALA A 134 -0.59 -26.54 -1.43
C ALA A 134 0.05 -25.38 -2.20
N LEU A 135 -0.50 -25.07 -3.38
CA LEU A 135 -0.05 -23.98 -4.23
C LEU A 135 -1.18 -22.98 -4.44
N VAL A 136 -0.85 -21.69 -4.29
CA VAL A 136 -1.72 -20.57 -4.64
C VAL A 136 -1.00 -19.66 -5.62
N SER A 137 -1.68 -19.27 -6.67
CA SER A 137 -1.18 -18.29 -7.64
C SER A 137 -2.28 -17.34 -8.05
N ARG A 138 -1.92 -16.08 -8.29
CA ARG A 138 -2.82 -15.03 -8.77
C ARG A 138 -2.09 -14.10 -9.72
N ASN A 139 -2.82 -13.51 -10.66
CA ASN A 139 -2.42 -12.25 -11.28
C ASN A 139 -3.16 -11.08 -10.60
N THR A 140 -2.59 -9.89 -10.73
CA THR A 140 -3.04 -8.63 -10.12
C THR A 140 -2.93 -7.51 -11.13
#